data_AF-A0A7S6VNI4-F1
#
_entry.id   AF-A0A7S6VNI4-F1
#
_cell.length_a   1.000
_cell.length_b   1.000
_cell.length_c   1.000
_cell.angle_alpha   90.00
_cell.angle_beta   90.00
_cell.angle_gamma   90.00
#
_symmetry.space_group_name_H-M   'P 1'
#
loop_
_entity.id
_entity.type
_entity.pdbx_description
1 polymer ?
#
loop_
_entity_poly.entity_id
_entity_poly.type
_entity_poly.pdbx_seq_one_letter_code
_entity_poly.pdbx_strand_id
1 'polypeptide(L)'
;MGKKSRHLTDKDIEVIIELLDGWDGSLTWEALCAACVKAIGFKPTRQTLHKFSRVAGAYRLAKEREKNDVKDLKIPATLAVAAQRIERLTREVERLERENVALLEQFVVWQYNAYTHGISREKLNKGLLQIDRGQTD
;
A
#
# COMPACT_ATOMS: atom_id res chain seq x y z
N MET A 1 32.15 18.74 -0.11
CA MET A 1 31.21 18.50 -1.23
C MET A 1 29.78 18.49 -0.69
N GLY A 2 28.96 19.46 -1.09
CA GLY A 2 27.59 19.62 -0.59
C GLY A 2 26.70 18.43 -0.96
N LYS A 3 26.06 17.82 0.03
CA LYS A 3 25.02 16.79 -0.17
C LYS A 3 23.85 17.44 -0.90
N LYS A 4 23.72 17.21 -2.22
CA LYS A 4 22.42 17.41 -2.90
C LYS A 4 21.43 16.46 -2.23
N SER A 5 20.34 17.00 -1.68
CA SER A 5 19.23 16.20 -1.16
C SER A 5 18.63 15.41 -2.30
N ARG A 6 18.96 14.12 -2.40
CA ARG A 6 18.30 13.24 -3.35
C ARG A 6 16.87 13.04 -2.89
N HIS A 7 15.92 13.36 -3.76
CA HIS A 7 14.50 13.11 -3.52
C HIS A 7 14.19 11.65 -3.83
N LEU A 8 13.25 11.06 -3.09
CA LEU A 8 12.72 9.74 -3.44
C LEU A 8 11.95 9.85 -4.74
N THR A 9 12.35 9.06 -5.72
CA THR A 9 11.60 8.84 -6.95
C THR A 9 10.48 7.83 -6.71
N ASP A 10 9.53 7.71 -7.64
CA ASP A 10 8.47 6.71 -7.50
C ASP A 10 9.04 5.28 -7.52
N LYS A 11 10.06 5.04 -8.34
CA LYS A 11 10.82 3.78 -8.34
C LYS A 11 11.51 3.49 -7.01
N ASP A 12 12.07 4.52 -6.35
CA ASP A 12 12.62 4.33 -5.00
C ASP A 12 11.53 3.93 -4.01
N ILE A 13 10.33 4.51 -4.13
CA ILE A 13 9.17 4.18 -3.28
C ILE A 13 8.75 2.72 -3.47
N GLU A 14 8.66 2.26 -4.72
CA GLU A 14 8.33 0.87 -5.06
C GLU A 14 9.32 -0.11 -4.44
N VAL A 15 10.62 0.12 -4.62
CA VAL A 15 11.67 -0.73 -4.03
C VAL A 15 11.59 -0.77 -2.50
N ILE A 16 11.25 0.36 -1.85
CA ILE A 16 11.06 0.40 -0.39
C ILE A 16 9.84 -0.40 0.04
N ILE A 17 8.76 -0.39 -0.75
CA ILE A 17 7.55 -1.18 -0.47
C ILE A 17 7.85 -2.67 -0.61
N GLU A 18 8.53 -3.09 -1.69
CA GLU A 18 8.96 -4.48 -1.88
C GLU A 18 9.83 -4.97 -0.73
N LEU A 19 10.75 -4.12 -0.26
CA LEU A 19 11.57 -4.41 0.92
C LEU A 19 10.73 -4.61 2.19
N LEU A 20 9.63 -3.86 2.35
CA LEU A 20 8.71 -4.00 3.48
C LEU A 20 7.81 -5.25 3.34
N ASP A 21 7.46 -5.63 2.12
CA ASP A 21 6.65 -6.82 1.84
C ASP A 21 7.40 -8.12 2.13
N GLY A 22 8.72 -8.13 1.89
CA GLY A 22 9.61 -9.22 2.28
C GLY A 22 10.23 -9.09 3.67
N TRP A 23 9.79 -8.15 4.51
CA TRP A 23 10.42 -7.91 5.81
C TRP A 23 10.09 -9.03 6.80
N ASP A 24 11.13 -9.63 7.37
CA ASP A 24 11.04 -10.66 8.40
C ASP A 24 11.62 -10.18 9.73
N GLY A 25 11.00 -10.59 10.83
CA GLY A 25 11.37 -10.19 12.19
C GLY A 25 11.03 -8.74 12.54
N SER A 26 11.76 -8.19 13.52
CA SER A 26 11.38 -6.90 14.11
C SER A 26 11.62 -5.71 13.18
N LEU A 27 10.54 -4.97 12.88
CA LEU A 27 10.58 -3.79 12.03
C LEU A 27 10.62 -2.51 12.86
N THR A 28 11.67 -1.71 12.64
CA THR A 28 11.82 -0.35 13.15
C THR A 28 12.12 0.63 12.01
N TRP A 29 11.82 1.90 12.22
CA TRP A 29 12.13 2.94 11.22
C TRP A 29 13.63 3.06 10.97
N GLU A 30 14.43 2.89 12.02
CA GLU A 30 15.89 2.91 11.96
C GLU A 30 16.42 1.76 11.10
N ALA A 31 15.86 0.55 11.27
CA ALA A 31 16.20 -0.62 10.47
C ALA A 31 15.81 -0.42 9.00
N LEU A 32 14.61 0.09 8.73
CA LEU A 32 14.17 0.41 7.37
C LEU A 32 15.08 1.44 6.69
N CYS A 33 15.41 2.54 7.40
CA CYS A 33 16.30 3.56 6.87
C CYS A 33 17.68 2.99 6.54
N ALA A 34 18.20 2.09 7.38
CA ALA A 34 19.48 1.42 7.13
C ALA A 34 19.39 0.49 5.90
N ALA A 35 18.32 -0.29 5.76
CA ALA A 35 18.12 -1.21 4.65
C ALA A 35 17.96 -0.48 3.29
N CYS A 36 17.38 0.72 3.29
CA CYS A 36 17.29 1.59 2.11
C CYS A 36 18.67 1.87 1.48
N VAL A 37 19.76 1.91 2.25
CA VAL A 37 21.10 2.17 1.68
C VAL A 37 21.47 1.12 0.63
N LYS A 38 21.14 -0.14 0.89
CA LYS A 38 21.40 -1.24 -0.06
C LYS A 38 20.38 -1.24 -1.20
N ALA A 39 19.12 -0.94 -0.90
CA ALA A 39 18.03 -1.05 -1.86
C ALA A 39 18.01 0.10 -2.90
N ILE A 40 18.24 1.33 -2.45
CA ILE A 40 18.13 2.54 -3.29
C ILE A 40 19.41 3.38 -3.33
N GLY A 41 20.48 2.95 -2.66
CA GLY A 41 21.79 3.62 -2.70
C GLY A 41 21.94 4.85 -1.80
N PHE A 42 20.96 5.14 -0.94
CA PHE A 42 21.09 6.19 0.08
C PHE A 42 20.22 5.92 1.31
N LYS A 43 20.53 6.63 2.41
CA LYS A 43 19.79 6.55 3.69
C LYS A 43 18.75 7.69 3.79
N PRO A 44 17.48 7.48 3.41
CA PRO A 44 16.43 8.44 3.71
C PRO A 44 16.21 8.54 5.22
N THR A 45 15.62 9.65 5.66
CA THR A 45 15.22 9.80 7.06
C THR A 45 13.83 9.22 7.28
N ARG A 46 13.50 8.83 8.52
CA ARG A 46 12.14 8.44 8.91
C ARG A 46 11.10 9.47 8.48
N GLN A 47 11.38 10.77 8.67
CA GLN A 47 10.47 11.85 8.29
C GLN A 47 10.22 11.87 6.78
N THR A 48 11.25 11.62 5.98
CA THR A 48 11.13 11.50 4.53
C THR A 48 10.24 10.33 4.17
N LEU A 49 10.49 9.14 4.72
CA LEU A 49 9.72 7.93 4.42
C LEU A 49 8.24 8.07 4.83
N HIS A 50 7.98 8.60 6.02
CA HIS A 50 6.62 8.77 6.55
C HIS A 50 5.76 9.76 5.75
N LYS A 51 6.37 10.71 5.02
CA LYS A 51 5.64 11.65 4.15
C LYS A 51 4.99 10.95 2.96
N PHE A 52 5.54 9.83 2.51
CA PHE A 52 4.96 9.05 1.41
C PHE A 52 3.93 8.08 1.97
N SER A 53 2.65 8.35 1.72
CA SER A 53 1.53 7.55 2.22
C SER A 53 1.64 6.07 1.84
N ARG A 54 2.14 5.76 0.63
CA ARG A 54 2.41 4.39 0.18
C ARG A 54 3.41 3.68 1.10
N VAL A 55 4.53 4.32 1.44
CA VAL A 55 5.55 3.78 2.35
C VAL A 55 5.01 3.66 3.77
N ALA A 56 4.30 4.68 4.27
CA ALA A 56 3.70 4.64 5.60
C ALA A 56 2.63 3.53 5.72
N GLY A 57 1.87 3.30 4.66
CA GLY A 57 0.91 2.20 4.56
C GLY A 57 1.59 0.84 4.55
N ALA A 58 2.58 0.63 3.69
CA ALA A 58 3.37 -0.61 3.64
C ALA A 58 4.06 -0.90 4.99
N TYR A 59 4.61 0.13 5.64
CA TYR A 59 5.21 -0.02 6.97
C TYR A 59 4.19 -0.49 8.01
N ARG A 60 2.97 0.06 7.98
CA ARG A 60 1.89 -0.36 8.89
C ARG A 60 1.52 -1.82 8.65
N LEU A 61 1.33 -2.22 7.40
CA LEU A 61 1.05 -3.61 7.03
C LEU A 61 2.17 -4.55 7.50
N ALA A 62 3.43 -4.16 7.30
CA ALA A 62 4.57 -4.93 7.78
C ALA A 62 4.63 -5.04 9.31
N LYS A 63 4.31 -3.97 10.05
CA LYS A 63 4.17 -4.03 11.53
C LYS A 63 2.99 -4.89 11.98
N GLU A 64 1.90 -4.93 11.23
CA GLU A 64 0.78 -5.83 11.50
C GLU A 64 1.19 -7.28 11.27
N ARG A 65 1.95 -7.58 10.21
CA ARG A 65 2.54 -8.90 9.99
C ARG A 65 3.43 -9.32 11.16
N GLU A 66 4.38 -8.48 11.58
CA GLU A 66 5.27 -8.73 12.75
C GLU A 66 4.48 -9.01 14.04
N LYS A 67 3.38 -8.29 14.28
CA LYS A 67 2.54 -8.54 15.47
C LYS A 67 1.75 -9.85 15.39
N ASN A 68 1.39 -10.25 14.18
CA ASN A 68 0.59 -11.44 13.91
C ASN A 68 1.46 -12.70 13.69
N ASP A 69 2.77 -12.60 13.90
CA ASP A 69 3.81 -13.49 13.40
C ASP A 69 3.93 -14.87 14.10
N VAL A 70 2.79 -15.45 14.53
CA VAL A 70 2.71 -16.88 14.91
C VAL A 70 1.33 -17.47 14.59
N LYS A 71 0.80 -17.28 13.38
CA LYS A 71 -0.37 -18.06 12.94
C LYS A 71 -0.13 -18.74 11.61
N ASP A 72 0.49 -19.92 11.73
CA ASP A 72 0.24 -21.07 10.86
C ASP A 72 0.41 -20.76 9.37
N LEU A 73 1.66 -20.53 8.96
CA LEU A 73 2.02 -20.65 7.56
C LEU A 73 1.61 -22.05 7.12
N LYS A 74 0.47 -22.18 6.45
CA LYS A 74 0.01 -23.44 5.86
C LYS A 74 0.93 -23.76 4.69
N ILE A 75 2.07 -24.37 5.02
CA ILE A 75 3.08 -24.81 4.07
C ILE A 75 2.40 -25.82 3.13
N PRO A 76 2.36 -25.55 1.81
CA PRO A 76 1.82 -26.50 0.86
C PRO A 76 2.55 -27.84 0.94
N ALA A 77 1.81 -28.95 0.82
CA ALA A 77 2.39 -30.29 0.93
C ALA A 77 3.40 -30.61 -0.18
N THR A 78 3.30 -29.95 -1.34
CA THR A 78 4.20 -30.17 -2.48
C THR A 78 4.52 -28.87 -3.22
N LEU A 79 5.65 -28.87 -3.94
CA LEU A 79 6.07 -27.75 -4.80
C LEU A 79 5.04 -27.46 -5.91
N ALA A 80 4.40 -28.50 -6.46
CA ALA A 80 3.37 -28.34 -7.48
C ALA A 80 2.15 -27.56 -6.95
N VAL A 81 1.71 -27.84 -5.72
CA VAL A 81 0.62 -27.11 -5.08
C VAL A 81 1.03 -25.65 -4.78
N ALA A 82 2.28 -25.42 -4.38
CA ALA A 82 2.80 -24.07 -4.19
C ALA A 82 2.80 -23.28 -5.51
N ALA A 83 3.27 -23.88 -6.61
CA ALA A 83 3.28 -23.25 -7.93
C ALA A 83 1.87 -22.89 -8.42
N GLN A 84 0.91 -23.80 -8.27
CA GLN A 84 -0.49 -23.55 -8.61
C GLN A 84 -1.10 -22.41 -7.77
N ARG A 85 -0.77 -22.36 -6.47
CA ARG A 85 -1.23 -21.29 -5.59
C ARG A 85 -0.64 -19.95 -5.99
N ILE A 86 0.65 -19.89 -6.32
CA ILE A 86 1.31 -18.68 -6.81
C ILE A 86 0.63 -18.21 -8.10
N GLU A 87 0.46 -19.10 -9.09
CA GLU A 87 -0.19 -18.74 -10.36
C GLU A 87 -1.61 -18.20 -10.16
N ARG A 88 -2.41 -18.84 -9.30
CA ARG A 88 -3.75 -18.35 -8.97
C ARG A 88 -3.71 -16.95 -8.34
N LEU A 89 -2.83 -16.74 -7.37
CA LEU A 89 -2.69 -15.45 -6.69
C LEU A 89 -2.18 -14.37 -7.65
N THR A 90 -1.25 -14.69 -8.56
CA THR A 90 -0.79 -13.77 -9.60
C THR A 90 -1.94 -13.33 -10.50
N ARG A 91 -2.77 -14.26 -10.99
CA ARG A 91 -3.95 -13.93 -11.82
C ARG A 91 -4.97 -13.08 -11.05
N GLU A 92 -5.14 -13.34 -9.75
CA GLU A 92 -6.02 -12.54 -8.89
C GLU A 92 -5.49 -11.12 -8.70
N VAL A 93 -4.19 -10.97 -8.43
CA VAL A 93 -3.51 -9.66 -8.35
C VAL A 93 -3.68 -8.89 -9.66
N GLU A 94 -3.37 -9.50 -10.81
CA GLU A 94 -3.55 -8.85 -12.12
C GLU A 94 -4.98 -8.39 -12.36
N ARG A 95 -5.98 -9.18 -11.95
CA ARG A 95 -7.39 -8.80 -12.06
C ARG A 95 -7.71 -7.62 -11.14
N LEU A 96 -7.30 -7.67 -9.87
CA LEU A 96 -7.54 -6.60 -8.89
C LEU A 96 -6.84 -5.30 -9.28
N GLU A 97 -5.65 -5.36 -9.84
CA GLU A 97 -4.94 -4.18 -10.36
C GLU A 97 -5.71 -3.52 -11.50
N ARG A 98 -6.23 -4.31 -12.45
CA ARG A 98 -7.09 -3.79 -13.53
C ARG A 98 -8.37 -3.15 -12.99
N GLU A 99 -9.03 -3.80 -12.04
CA GLU A 99 -10.22 -3.25 -11.38
C GLU A 99 -9.90 -1.94 -10.64
N ASN A 100 -8.75 -1.85 -9.97
CA ASN A 100 -8.30 -0.64 -9.28
C ASN A 100 -8.05 0.52 -10.26
N VAL A 101 -7.36 0.25 -11.37
CA VAL A 101 -7.14 1.26 -12.43
C VAL A 101 -8.48 1.76 -12.97
N ALA A 102 -9.41 0.86 -13.29
CA ALA A 102 -10.73 1.25 -13.78
C ALA A 102 -11.52 2.11 -12.76
N LEU A 103 -11.42 1.80 -11.47
CA LEU A 103 -12.02 2.61 -10.40
C LEU A 103 -11.37 4.00 -10.31
N LEU A 104 -10.05 4.09 -10.40
CA LEU A 104 -9.32 5.37 -10.39
C LEU A 104 -9.70 6.25 -11.59
N GLU A 105 -9.80 5.66 -12.79
CA GLU A 105 -10.29 6.35 -13.99
C GLU A 105 -11.71 6.88 -13.78
N GLN A 106 -12.59 6.05 -13.22
CA GLN A 106 -13.96 6.45 -12.90
C GLN A 106 -14.01 7.60 -11.89
N PHE A 107 -13.14 7.59 -10.88
CA PHE A 107 -13.01 8.69 -9.91
C PHE A 107 -12.55 10.00 -10.55
N VAL A 108 -11.64 9.96 -11.53
CA VAL A 108 -11.21 11.14 -12.28
C VAL A 108 -12.38 11.75 -13.05
N VAL A 109 -13.16 10.92 -13.76
CA VAL A 109 -14.34 11.37 -14.50
C VAL A 109 -15.37 12.01 -13.56
N TRP A 110 -15.65 11.38 -12.41
CA TRP A 110 -16.57 11.94 -11.42
C TRP A 110 -16.06 13.23 -10.82
N GLN A 111 -14.77 13.35 -10.53
CA GLN A 111 -14.18 14.58 -10.01
C GLN A 111 -14.32 15.73 -11.01
N TYR A 112 -14.04 15.48 -12.29
CA TYR A 112 -14.23 16.47 -13.35
C TYR A 112 -15.70 16.90 -13.45
N ASN A 113 -16.63 15.96 -13.56
CA ASN A 113 -18.05 16.25 -13.67
C ASN A 113 -18.59 16.97 -12.42
N ALA A 114 -18.13 16.61 -11.23
CA ALA A 114 -18.51 17.29 -10.00
C ALA A 114 -18.05 18.75 -10.01
N TYR A 115 -16.82 19.00 -10.44
CA TYR A 115 -16.27 20.35 -10.57
C TYR A 115 -17.08 21.19 -11.58
N THR A 116 -17.38 20.66 -12.77
CA THR A 116 -18.15 21.37 -13.80
C THR A 116 -19.58 21.70 -13.36
N HIS A 117 -20.12 20.95 -12.39
CA HIS A 117 -21.44 21.19 -11.80
C HIS A 117 -21.39 21.92 -10.43
N GLY A 118 -20.24 22.48 -10.05
CA GLY A 118 -20.08 23.27 -8.83
C GLY A 118 -20.19 22.48 -7.52
N ILE A 119 -19.97 21.16 -7.57
CA ILE A 119 -19.96 20.30 -6.37
C ILE A 119 -18.56 20.37 -5.73
N SER A 120 -18.48 20.82 -4.48
CA SER A 120 -17.22 20.91 -3.76
C SER A 120 -16.69 19.55 -3.29
N ARG A 121 -15.38 19.48 -3.05
CA ARG A 121 -14.72 18.27 -2.53
C ARG A 121 -15.26 17.87 -1.15
N GLU A 122 -15.58 18.84 -0.30
CA GLU A 122 -16.20 18.61 1.01
C GLU A 122 -17.54 17.90 0.87
N LYS A 123 -18.34 18.30 -0.13
CA LYS A 123 -19.63 17.66 -0.41
C LYS A 123 -19.46 16.24 -0.95
N LEU A 124 -18.46 15.99 -1.80
CA LEU A 124 -18.14 14.65 -2.30
C LEU A 124 -17.63 13.71 -1.19
N ASN A 125 -16.87 14.23 -0.24
CA ASN A 125 -16.31 13.46 0.88
C ASN A 125 -17.28 13.28 2.05
N LYS A 126 -18.49 13.85 1.96
CA LYS A 126 -19.51 13.67 3.01
C LYS A 126 -19.85 12.18 3.08
N GLY A 127 -19.81 11.62 4.28
CA GLY A 127 -20.14 10.21 4.51
C GLY A 127 -21.54 9.87 3.99
N LEU A 128 -21.73 8.58 3.67
CA LEU A 128 -23.04 8.08 3.26
C LEU A 128 -24.09 8.42 4.32
N LEU A 129 -25.30 8.77 3.87
CA LEU A 129 -26.43 8.98 4.78
C LEU A 129 -26.65 7.70 5.59
N GLN A 130 -26.73 7.84 6.91
CA GLN A 130 -27.15 6.73 7.76
C GLN A 130 -28.64 6.49 7.49
N ILE A 131 -28.96 5.39 6.83
CA ILE A 131 -30.35 4.96 6.64
C ILE A 131 -30.77 4.32 7.95
N ASP A 132 -31.55 5.03 8.75
CA ASP A 132 -32.25 4.44 9.89
C ASP A 132 -33.34 3.50 9.35
N ARG A 133 -32.97 2.23 9.17
CA ARG A 133 -33.93 1.18 8.85
C ARG A 133 -34.62 0.84 10.16
N GLY A 134 -35.64 1.62 10.50
CA GLY A 134 -36.38 1.50 11.75
C GLY A 134 -36.66 0.03 12.06
N GLN A 135 -36.20 -0.42 13.23
CA GLN A 135 -36.70 -1.65 13.81
C GLN A 135 -38.20 -1.45 14.00
N THR A 136 -38.97 -2.16 13.17
CA THR A 136 -40.39 -2.36 13.39
C THR A 136 -40.50 -3.67 14.17
N ASP A 137 -41.04 -3.59 15.38
CA ASP A 137 -41.53 -4.75 16.14
C ASP A 137 -42.61 -5.50 15.35
#